data_AF-A0A847TZQ7-F1
#
_entry.id   AF-A0A847TZQ7-F1
#
_cell.length_a   1.000
_cell.length_b   1.000
_cell.length_c   1.000
_cell.angle_alpha   90.00
_cell.angle_beta   90.00
_cell.angle_gamma   90.00
#
_symmetry.space_group_name_H-M   'P 1'
#
loop_
_entity.id
_entity.type
_entity.pdbx_description
1 polymer ?
#
loop_
_entity_poly.entity_id
_entity_poly.type
_entity_poly.pdbx_seq_one_letter_code
_entity_poly.pdbx_strand_id
1 'polypeptide(L)'
;MGRRTLVAVARPDGRYDCRIAHWGVDADPIAQSRPLGTGLTASAALSAIDATYEQFVVLDRSVRTYAVCWLDPTLSALDDIVLARTADPESFRTWWVDRKNKACRALDSGGCDPATVRRTLLVSLRDRASSVHCPDDASFLRGDR
;
A
#
# COMPACT_ATOMS: atom_id res chain seq x y z
N MET A 1 9.53 -11.58 8.94
CA MET A 1 10.00 -10.61 7.92
C MET A 1 9.56 -9.22 8.35
N GLY A 2 10.46 -8.24 8.32
CA GLY A 2 10.22 -6.90 8.89
C GLY A 2 9.18 -6.10 8.11
N ARG A 3 8.37 -5.30 8.83
CA ARG A 3 7.35 -4.43 8.25
C ARG A 3 8.04 -3.22 7.61
N ARG A 4 8.04 -3.16 6.26
CA ARG A 4 8.53 -1.99 5.52
C ARG A 4 7.38 -1.03 5.33
N THR A 5 7.56 0.19 5.86
CA THR A 5 6.57 1.25 5.75
C THR A 5 7.19 2.46 5.06
N LEU A 6 6.56 2.92 3.99
CA LEU A 6 6.89 4.22 3.41
C LEU A 6 6.03 5.27 4.12
N VAL A 7 6.66 6.33 4.59
CA VAL A 7 6.00 7.48 5.22
C VAL A 7 6.18 8.69 4.31
N ALA A 8 5.10 9.31 3.86
CA ALA A 8 5.12 10.57 3.12
C ALA A 8 4.60 11.70 4.02
N VAL A 9 5.48 12.63 4.39
CA VAL A 9 5.13 13.80 5.20
C VAL A 9 4.87 14.98 4.26
N ALA A 10 3.64 15.46 4.22
CA ALA A 10 3.27 16.60 3.40
C ALA A 10 3.84 17.90 3.97
N ARG A 11 4.22 18.78 3.05
CA ARG A 11 4.73 20.11 3.31
C ARG A 11 3.68 21.17 2.99
N PRO A 12 3.81 22.40 3.55
CA PRO A 12 2.91 23.51 3.23
C PRO A 12 2.88 23.89 1.74
N ASP A 13 3.96 23.62 1.00
CA ASP A 13 4.09 23.89 -0.43
C ASP A 13 3.48 22.79 -1.34
N GLY A 14 2.82 21.78 -0.75
CA GLY A 14 2.23 20.65 -1.47
C GLY A 14 3.23 19.60 -1.93
N ARG A 15 4.48 19.65 -1.44
CA ARG A 15 5.50 18.61 -1.64
C ARG A 15 5.51 17.61 -0.49
N TYR A 16 6.27 16.53 -0.64
CA TYR A 16 6.39 15.48 0.36
C TYR A 16 7.84 15.19 0.70
N ASP A 17 8.10 14.99 1.98
CA ASP A 17 9.32 14.38 2.47
C ASP A 17 9.03 12.90 2.73
N CYS A 18 9.67 12.03 1.94
CA CYS A 18 9.54 10.58 2.06
C CYS A 18 10.55 10.02 3.05
N ARG A 19 10.09 9.07 3.86
CA ARG A 19 10.89 8.38 4.88
C ARG A 19 10.57 6.90 4.85
N ILE A 20 11.54 6.08 5.26
CA ILE A 20 11.38 4.64 5.34
C ILE A 20 11.51 4.17 6.79
N ALA A 21 10.53 3.41 7.27
CA ALA A 21 10.59 2.70 8.55
C ALA A 21 10.77 1.20 8.31
N HIS A 22 11.57 0.57 9.17
CA HIS A 22 12.03 -0.81 9.03
C HIS A 22 12.04 -1.53 10.39
N TRP A 23 10.95 -1.49 11.17
CA TRP A 23 10.96 -2.06 12.52
C TRP A 23 9.65 -2.75 12.90
N GLY A 24 9.69 -3.52 13.99
CA GLY A 24 8.66 -4.45 14.44
C GLY A 24 7.31 -3.80 14.78
N VAL A 25 6.35 -4.66 15.14
CA VAL A 25 4.90 -4.42 15.26
C VAL A 25 4.51 -3.19 16.08
N ASP A 26 5.38 -2.68 16.95
CA ASP A 26 5.08 -1.64 17.95
C ASP A 26 5.87 -0.31 17.77
N ALA A 27 6.65 -0.16 16.69
CA ALA A 27 7.40 1.06 16.44
C ALA A 27 6.55 2.11 15.69
N ASP A 28 6.46 3.34 16.21
CA ASP A 28 5.87 4.46 15.47
C ASP A 28 6.67 4.69 14.17
N PRO A 29 6.07 4.43 13.00
CA PRO A 29 6.77 4.54 11.73
C PRO A 29 7.17 5.97 11.41
N ILE A 30 6.47 6.98 11.94
CA ILE A 30 6.82 8.39 11.73
C ILE A 30 8.06 8.72 12.54
N ALA A 31 8.06 8.43 13.84
CA ALA A 31 9.16 8.76 14.76
C ALA A 31 10.46 8.01 14.44
N GLN A 32 10.37 6.75 13.99
CA GLN A 32 11.53 5.88 13.79
C GLN A 32 11.95 5.69 12.32
N SER A 33 11.33 6.43 11.40
CA SER A 33 11.71 6.38 9.99
C SER A 33 12.99 7.17 9.71
N ARG A 34 13.70 6.76 8.66
CA ARG A 34 14.87 7.45 8.11
C ARG A 34 14.51 8.19 6.84
N PRO A 35 15.09 9.37 6.56
CA PRO A 35 14.82 10.11 5.33
C PRO A 35 15.18 9.27 4.10
N LEU A 36 14.32 9.32 3.08
CA LEU A 36 14.49 8.67 1.78
C LEU A 36 14.56 9.71 0.65
N GLY A 37 13.79 10.79 0.75
CA GLY A 37 13.81 11.90 -0.20
C GLY A 37 13.05 13.12 0.33
N THR A 38 13.35 14.30 -0.17
CA THR A 38 12.74 15.56 0.29
C THR A 38 12.21 16.40 -0.86
N GLY A 39 11.16 17.19 -0.61
CA GLY A 39 10.58 18.09 -1.61
C GLY A 39 9.97 17.40 -2.84
N LEU A 40 9.56 16.13 -2.70
CA LEU A 40 9.04 15.32 -3.79
C LEU A 40 7.64 15.77 -4.23
N THR A 41 7.31 15.59 -5.51
CA THR A 41 5.91 15.67 -5.96
C THR A 41 5.12 14.49 -5.37
N ALA A 42 3.79 14.61 -5.32
CA ALA A 42 2.92 13.50 -4.96
C ALA A 42 3.20 12.23 -5.80
N SER A 43 3.38 12.39 -7.12
CA SER A 43 3.72 11.29 -8.02
C SER A 43 5.08 10.67 -7.69
N ALA A 44 6.12 11.48 -7.45
CA ALA A 44 7.45 10.96 -7.12
C ALA A 44 7.48 10.26 -5.75
N ALA A 45 6.71 10.76 -4.78
CA ALA A 45 6.54 10.10 -3.48
C ALA A 45 5.84 8.74 -3.65
N LEU A 46 4.83 8.65 -4.52
CA LEU A 46 4.08 7.43 -4.78
C LEU A 46 4.89 6.39 -5.56
N SER A 47 5.70 6.82 -6.54
CA SER A 47 6.62 5.96 -7.30
C SER A 47 7.75 5.35 -6.45
N ALA A 48 7.94 5.79 -5.20
CA ALA A 48 8.87 5.15 -4.27
C ALA A 48 8.30 3.88 -3.63
N ILE A 49 6.99 3.62 -3.77
CA ILE A 49 6.35 2.39 -3.30
C ILE A 49 6.61 1.30 -4.31
N ASP A 50 7.20 0.22 -3.84
CA ASP A 50 7.30 -1.02 -4.55
C ASP A 50 6.65 -2.15 -3.75
N ALA A 51 6.68 -3.30 -4.39
CA ALA A 51 6.48 -4.60 -3.85
C ALA A 51 6.89 -4.83 -2.37
N THR A 52 8.08 -4.40 -2.00
CA THR A 52 8.69 -4.73 -0.72
C THR A 52 8.03 -4.01 0.47
N TYR A 53 7.22 -2.98 0.20
CA TYR A 53 6.45 -2.28 1.21
C TYR A 53 5.17 -3.03 1.55
N GLU A 54 4.82 -2.99 2.83
CA GLU A 54 3.56 -3.56 3.33
C GLU A 54 2.56 -2.46 3.68
N GLN A 55 3.06 -1.25 3.96
CA GLN A 55 2.26 -0.12 4.38
C GLN A 55 2.78 1.18 3.78
N PHE A 56 1.84 2.09 3.55
CA PHE A 56 2.09 3.45 3.18
C PHE A 56 1.32 4.39 4.11
N VAL A 57 2.03 5.32 4.74
CA VAL A 57 1.48 6.28 5.69
C VAL A 57 1.67 7.68 5.15
N VAL A 58 0.59 8.46 5.13
CA VAL A 58 0.63 9.87 4.75
C VAL A 58 0.35 10.72 5.97
N LEU A 59 1.23 11.68 6.25
CA LEU A 59 1.10 12.67 7.30
C LEU A 59 0.97 14.05 6.67
N ASP A 60 -0.24 14.62 6.63
CA ASP A 60 -0.47 15.98 6.17
C ASP A 60 -1.02 16.90 7.28
N ARG A 61 -2.25 16.65 7.72
CA ARG A 61 -2.90 17.19 8.94
C ARG A 61 -3.48 16.07 9.80
N SER A 62 -3.57 14.87 9.22
CA SER A 62 -4.03 13.64 9.85
C SER A 62 -3.12 12.50 9.40
N VAL A 63 -3.14 11.39 10.14
CA VAL A 63 -2.46 10.17 9.73
C VAL A 63 -3.41 9.34 8.87
N ARG A 64 -3.06 9.13 7.60
CA ARG A 64 -3.78 8.21 6.70
C ARG A 64 -2.92 6.98 6.45
N THR A 65 -3.46 5.81 6.77
CA THR A 65 -2.76 4.54 6.60
C THR A 65 -3.37 3.75 5.44
N TYR A 66 -2.49 3.25 4.58
CA TYR A 66 -2.82 2.42 3.44
C TYR A 66 -2.05 1.11 3.53
N ALA A 67 -2.73 -0.01 3.33
CA ALA A 67 -2.09 -1.29 3.08
C ALA A 67 -1.62 -1.34 1.62
N VAL A 68 -0.39 -1.82 1.40
CA VAL A 68 0.14 -2.06 0.06
C VAL A 68 -0.29 -3.47 -0.36
N CYS A 69 -1.20 -3.53 -1.33
CA CYS A 69 -1.89 -4.74 -1.72
C CYS A 69 -1.52 -5.12 -3.15
N TRP A 70 -0.77 -6.21 -3.28
CA TRP A 70 -0.38 -6.73 -4.59
C TRP A 70 -1.46 -7.62 -5.18
N LEU A 71 -1.86 -7.29 -6.40
CA LEU A 71 -2.93 -7.98 -7.11
C LEU A 71 -2.43 -9.15 -7.95
N ASP A 72 -1.14 -9.22 -8.27
CA ASP A 72 -0.56 -10.33 -9.01
C ASP A 72 -0.18 -11.49 -8.06
N PRO A 73 -0.95 -12.60 -8.07
CA PRO A 73 -0.63 -13.79 -7.28
C PRO A 73 0.54 -14.60 -7.85
N THR A 74 0.96 -14.35 -9.11
CA THR A 74 2.09 -15.04 -9.75
C THR A 74 3.44 -14.42 -9.41
N LEU A 75 3.44 -13.22 -8.79
CA LEU A 75 4.63 -12.43 -8.46
C LEU A 75 5.49 -12.06 -9.68
N SER A 76 4.91 -12.10 -10.88
CA SER A 76 5.58 -11.78 -12.15
C SER A 76 5.59 -10.28 -12.42
N ALA A 77 4.59 -9.55 -11.89
CA ALA A 77 4.43 -8.11 -12.00
C ALA A 77 4.52 -7.46 -10.62
N LEU A 78 5.75 -7.11 -10.20
CA LEU A 78 6.03 -6.48 -8.89
C LEU A 78 5.34 -5.11 -8.73
N ASP A 79 4.99 -4.47 -9.84
CA ASP A 79 4.33 -3.16 -9.88
C ASP A 79 2.79 -3.25 -9.88
N ASP A 80 2.21 -4.45 -9.92
CA ASP A 80 0.75 -4.64 -9.83
C ASP A 80 0.26 -4.51 -8.39
N ILE A 81 0.48 -3.33 -7.83
CA ILE A 81 0.10 -2.95 -6.47
C ILE A 81 -1.12 -2.02 -6.51
N VAL A 82 -1.89 -2.04 -5.43
CA VAL A 82 -2.89 -1.03 -5.12
C VAL A 82 -2.81 -0.66 -3.65
N LEU A 83 -3.21 0.55 -3.31
CA LEU A 83 -3.21 1.08 -1.96
C LEU A 83 -4.62 1.05 -1.39
N ALA A 84 -4.82 0.26 -0.33
CA ALA A 84 -6.11 0.12 0.33
C ALA A 84 -6.13 0.90 1.65
N ARG A 85 -6.99 1.92 1.75
CA ARG A 85 -7.16 2.71 2.98
C ARG A 85 -7.90 1.88 4.03
N THR A 86 -7.34 1.82 5.23
CA THR A 86 -7.93 1.09 6.36
C THR A 86 -7.64 1.81 7.68
N ALA A 87 -8.60 1.78 8.60
CA ALA A 87 -8.41 2.24 9.97
C ALA A 87 -7.75 1.18 10.86
N ASP A 88 -7.79 -0.09 10.43
CA ASP A 88 -7.21 -1.23 11.14
C ASP A 88 -6.27 -2.00 10.19
N PRO A 89 -5.00 -1.59 10.08
CA PRO A 89 -4.05 -2.18 9.14
C PRO A 89 -3.66 -3.62 9.52
N GLU A 90 -3.75 -4.01 10.78
CA GLU A 90 -3.33 -5.34 11.23
C GLU A 90 -4.38 -6.40 10.89
N SER A 91 -5.65 -6.15 11.22
CA SER A 91 -6.74 -7.04 10.82
C SER A 91 -6.89 -7.09 9.30
N PHE A 92 -6.73 -5.93 8.63
CA PHE A 92 -6.79 -5.87 7.17
C PHE A 92 -5.69 -6.71 6.53
N ARG A 93 -4.46 -6.63 7.03
CA ARG A 93 -3.35 -7.44 6.53
C ARG A 93 -3.60 -8.94 6.71
N THR A 94 -4.05 -9.36 7.89
CA THR A 94 -4.34 -10.77 8.17
C THR A 94 -5.37 -11.32 7.19
N TRP A 95 -6.44 -10.56 6.97
CA TRP A 95 -7.45 -10.86 5.97
C TRP A 95 -6.87 -10.91 4.55
N TRP A 96 -6.01 -9.95 4.19
CA TRP A 96 -5.42 -9.86 2.86
C TRP A 96 -4.51 -11.05 2.54
N VAL A 97 -3.70 -11.47 3.50
CA VAL A 97 -2.83 -12.65 3.37
C VAL A 97 -3.67 -13.92 3.15
N ASP A 98 -4.73 -14.13 3.94
CA ASP A 98 -5.65 -15.26 3.74
C ASP A 98 -6.31 -15.22 2.35
N ARG A 99 -6.75 -14.04 1.92
CA ARG A 99 -7.39 -13.86 0.61
C ARG A 99 -6.42 -14.16 -0.54
N LYS A 100 -5.17 -13.70 -0.46
CA LYS A 100 -4.12 -14.02 -1.42
C LYS A 100 -3.80 -15.52 -1.44
N ASN A 101 -3.67 -16.16 -0.29
CA ASN A 101 -3.39 -17.59 -0.21
C ASN A 101 -4.50 -18.42 -0.88
N LYS A 102 -5.78 -18.04 -0.71
CA LYS A 102 -6.91 -18.66 -1.41
C LYS A 102 -6.85 -18.46 -2.93
N ALA A 103 -6.46 -17.26 -3.36
CA ALA A 103 -6.28 -16.94 -4.78
C ALA A 103 -5.15 -17.77 -5.43
N CYS A 104 -4.00 -17.91 -4.76
CA CYS A 104 -2.91 -18.77 -5.24
C CYS A 104 -3.35 -20.23 -5.39
N ARG A 105 -4.03 -20.79 -4.38
CA ARG A 105 -4.55 -22.17 -4.46
C ARG A 105 -5.53 -22.37 -5.62
N ALA A 106 -6.35 -21.36 -5.95
CA ALA A 106 -7.27 -21.44 -7.08
C ALA A 106 -6.54 -21.47 -8.44
N LEU A 107 -5.39 -20.79 -8.55
CA LEU A 107 -4.53 -20.85 -9.73
C LEU A 107 -3.82 -22.20 -9.86
N ASP A 108 -3.26 -22.70 -8.75
CA ASP A 108 -2.54 -23.98 -8.73
C ASP A 108 -3.45 -25.15 -9.12
N SER A 109 -4.74 -25.09 -8.76
CA SER A 109 -5.75 -26.07 -9.16
C SER A 109 -6.15 -26.01 -10.64
N GLY A 110 -5.57 -25.09 -11.44
CA GLY A 110 -5.84 -24.93 -12.87
C GLY A 110 -7.25 -24.41 -13.21
N GLY A 111 -8.01 -23.97 -12.20
CA GLY A 111 -9.43 -23.63 -12.33
C GLY A 111 -9.71 -22.19 -12.72
N CYS A 112 -8.72 -21.29 -12.70
CA CYS A 112 -8.91 -19.87 -12.91
C CYS A 112 -7.78 -19.25 -13.73
N ASP A 113 -8.15 -18.32 -14.62
CA ASP A 113 -7.21 -17.45 -15.31
C ASP A 113 -6.64 -16.36 -14.37
N PRO A 114 -5.33 -16.01 -14.44
CA PRO A 114 -4.70 -14.99 -13.61
C PRO A 114 -5.41 -13.63 -13.62
N ALA A 115 -5.92 -13.17 -14.77
CA ALA A 115 -6.63 -11.89 -14.86
C ALA A 115 -7.97 -11.93 -14.12
N THR A 116 -8.64 -13.08 -14.12
CA THR A 116 -9.88 -13.29 -13.34
C THR A 116 -9.60 -13.26 -11.84
N VAL A 117 -8.52 -13.88 -11.40
CA VAL A 117 -8.09 -13.86 -9.99
C VAL A 117 -7.74 -12.44 -9.56
N ARG A 118 -6.95 -11.71 -10.36
CA ARG A 118 -6.62 -10.30 -10.14
C ARG A 118 -7.87 -9.44 -9.97
N ARG A 119 -8.85 -9.58 -10.87
CA ARG A 119 -10.12 -8.83 -10.80
C ARG A 119 -10.91 -9.16 -9.53
N THR A 120 -10.95 -10.43 -9.14
CA THR A 120 -11.62 -10.88 -7.91
C THR A 120 -10.96 -10.33 -6.66
N LEU A 121 -9.63 -10.28 -6.62
CA LEU A 121 -8.85 -9.66 -5.55
C LEU A 121 -9.16 -8.17 -5.43
N LEU A 122 -9.17 -7.45 -6.55
CA LEU A 122 -9.49 -6.01 -6.58
C LEU A 122 -10.91 -5.71 -6.09
N VAL A 123 -11.91 -6.53 -6.49
CA VAL A 123 -13.28 -6.43 -5.97
C VAL A 123 -13.30 -6.64 -4.46
N SER A 124 -12.62 -7.70 -3.98
CA SER A 124 -12.55 -8.00 -2.54
C SER A 124 -11.93 -6.84 -1.74
N LEU A 125 -10.92 -6.16 -2.30
CA LEU A 125 -10.33 -4.97 -1.67
C LEU A 125 -11.31 -3.81 -1.59
N ARG A 126 -12.04 -3.54 -2.68
CA ARG A 126 -13.02 -2.45 -2.73
C ARG A 126 -14.17 -2.65 -1.74
N ASP A 127 -14.56 -3.90 -1.51
CA ASP A 127 -15.61 -4.23 -0.53
C ASP A 127 -15.13 -4.08 0.92
N ARG A 128 -13.82 -4.27 1.17
CA ARG A 128 -13.24 -4.30 2.52
C ARG A 128 -12.62 -2.98 2.97
N ALA A 129 -11.98 -2.26 2.05
CA ALA A 129 -11.24 -1.03 2.32
C ALA A 129 -12.15 0.20 2.24
N SER A 130 -11.79 1.26 2.96
CA SER A 130 -12.52 2.54 2.88
C SER A 130 -12.33 3.22 1.51
N SER A 131 -11.17 3.01 0.89
CA SER A 131 -10.88 3.45 -0.48
C SER A 131 -9.73 2.60 -1.05
N VAL A 132 -9.67 2.48 -2.38
CA VAL A 132 -8.60 1.77 -3.09
C VAL A 132 -8.05 2.67 -4.18
N HIS A 133 -6.74 2.86 -4.21
CA HIS A 133 -6.04 3.74 -5.15
C HIS A 133 -4.98 2.98 -5.94
N CYS A 134 -4.82 3.33 -7.21
CA CYS A 134 -3.73 2.82 -8.04
C CYS A 134 -2.44 3.62 -7.77
N PRO A 135 -1.25 3.00 -7.90
CA PRO A 135 0.04 3.67 -7.73
C PRO A 135 0.29 4.75 -8.79
N ASP A 136 -0.40 4.71 -9.92
CA ASP A 136 -0.29 5.77 -10.95
C ASP A 136 -1.17 6.99 -10.65
N ASP A 137 -2.12 6.86 -9.71
CA ASP A 137 -3.05 7.93 -9.34
C ASP A 137 -2.63 8.56 -8.02
N ALA A 138 -1.77 9.58 -8.09
CA ALA A 138 -1.35 10.36 -6.93
C ALA A 138 -2.37 11.40 -6.48
N SER A 139 -3.57 11.47 -7.07
CA SER A 139 -4.56 12.51 -6.76
C SER A 139 -5.02 12.45 -5.30
N PHE A 140 -5.16 11.26 -4.72
CA PHE A 140 -5.59 11.06 -3.35
C PHE A 140 -4.61 11.60 -2.30
N LEU A 141 -3.33 11.80 -2.67
CA LEU A 141 -2.34 12.41 -1.79
C LEU A 141 -2.63 13.88 -1.53
N ARG A 142 -3.22 14.57 -2.51
CA ARG A 142 -3.53 16.00 -2.47
C ARG A 142 -4.77 16.34 -1.62
N GLY A 143 -5.18 15.44 -0.72
CA GLY A 143 -6.49 15.39 -0.06
C GLY A 143 -7.08 16.74 0.38
N ASP A 144 -8.43 16.80 0.40
CA ASP A 144 -9.30 17.94 0.72
C ASP A 144 -8.58 19.13 1.37
N ARG A 145 -8.14 20.06 0.53
CA ARG A 145 -7.34 21.22 0.94
C ARG A 145 -8.10 22.15 1.88
#